data_AF-A0A536GAC5-F1
#
_entry.id   AF-A0A536GAC5-F1
#
_cell.length_a   1.000
_cell.length_b   1.000
_cell.length_c   1.000
_cell.angle_alpha   90.00
_cell.angle_beta   90.00
_cell.angle_gamma   90.00
#
_symmetry.space_group_name_H-M   'P 1'
#
loop_
_entity.id
_entity.type
_entity.pdbx_description
1 polymer ?
#
loop_
_entity_poly.entity_id
_entity_poly.type
_entity_poly.pdbx_seq_one_letter_code
_entity_poly.pdbx_strand_id
1 'polypeptide(L)' 'MRCEECSDKLDRFVDRELTNTEALEVQLHLEGCPDCMEHYEFQEHLKRVVKHSCDCDTAPKAFRDKLRQILS' A
#
# COMPACT_ATOMS: atom_id res chain seq x y z
N MET A 1 -8.91 -5.05 -16.07
CA MET A 1 -7.94 -4.08 -15.53
C MET A 1 -6.53 -4.48 -15.96
N ARG A 2 -5.72 -3.51 -16.40
CA ARG A 2 -4.27 -3.67 -16.64
C ARG A 2 -3.47 -3.33 -15.39
N CYS A 3 -2.21 -3.80 -15.30
CA CYS A 3 -1.34 -3.52 -14.15
C CYS A 3 -1.11 -2.03 -13.92
N GLU A 4 -0.95 -1.23 -14.98
CA GLU A 4 -0.80 0.23 -14.90
C GLU A 4 -2.00 0.88 -14.20
N GLU A 5 -3.22 0.50 -14.62
CA GLU A 5 -4.46 1.01 -14.02
C GLU A 5 -4.67 0.52 -12.58
N CYS A 6 -4.17 -0.68 -12.25
CA CYS A 6 -4.18 -1.18 -10.88
C CYS A 6 -3.25 -0.34 -10.00
N SER A 7 -2.03 -0.08 -10.46
CA SER A 7 -1.03 0.71 -9.74
C SER A 7 -1.52 2.13 -9.46
N ASP A 8 -2.17 2.79 -10.43
CA ASP A 8 -2.73 4.13 -10.25
C ASP A 8 -3.86 4.18 -9.21
N LYS A 9 -4.62 3.08 -9.07
CA LYS A 9 -5.73 2.96 -8.13
C LYS A 9 -5.33 2.36 -6.79
N LEU A 10 -4.11 1.83 -6.67
CA LEU A 10 -3.67 1.01 -5.54
C LEU A 10 -3.63 1.81 -4.23
N ASP A 11 -3.12 3.03 -4.28
CA ASP A 11 -3.02 3.93 -3.13
C ASP A 11 -4.41 4.21 -2.54
N ARG A 12 -5.37 4.61 -3.40
CA ARG A 12 -6.77 4.82 -3.05
C ARG A 12 -7.47 3.53 -2.58
N PHE A 13 -7.08 2.37 -3.11
CA PHE A 13 -7.60 1.08 -2.67
C PHE A 13 -7.15 0.75 -1.24
N VAL A 14 -5.86 0.96 -0.93
CA VAL A 14 -5.29 0.81 0.41
C VAL A 14 -5.90 1.82 1.40
N ASP A 15 -6.22 3.03 0.93
CA ASP A 15 -6.95 4.05 1.69
C ASP A 15 -8.45 3.84 1.83
N ARG A 16 -9.00 2.82 1.15
CA ARG A 16 -10.45 2.51 1.10
C ARG A 16 -11.28 3.69 0.59
N GLU A 17 -10.72 4.44 -0.37
CA GLU A 17 -11.32 5.60 -1.02
C GLU A 17 -11.85 5.31 -2.43
N LEU A 18 -11.86 4.03 -2.82
CA LEU A 18 -12.49 3.57 -4.05
C LEU A 18 -13.97 3.27 -3.85
N THR A 19 -14.75 3.40 -4.93
CA THR A 19 -16.11 2.88 -4.94
C THR A 19 -16.12 1.35 -4.85
N ASN A 20 -17.24 0.75 -4.41
CA ASN A 20 -17.35 -0.72 -4.33
C ASN A 20 -17.03 -1.42 -5.65
N THR A 21 -17.42 -0.82 -6.78
CA THR A 21 -17.14 -1.36 -8.12
C THR A 21 -15.66 -1.32 -8.43
N GLU A 22 -15.01 -0.17 -8.23
CA GLU A 22 -13.56 -0.03 -8.49
C GLU A 22 -12.73 -0.91 -7.56
N ALA A 23 -13.12 -1.02 -6.29
CA ALA A 23 -12.46 -1.88 -5.32
C ALA A 23 -12.54 -3.35 -5.75
N LEU A 24 -13.69 -3.80 -6.24
CA LEU A 24 -13.85 -5.16 -6.75
C LEU A 24 -12.98 -5.41 -8.00
N GLU A 25 -12.89 -4.45 -8.92
CA GLU A 25 -12.03 -4.55 -10.11
C GLU A 25 -10.55 -4.67 -9.76
N VAL A 26 -10.08 -3.87 -8.79
CA VAL A 26 -8.70 -3.96 -8.27
C VAL A 26 -8.48 -5.31 -7.60
N GLN A 27 -9.40 -5.74 -6.73
CA GLN A 27 -9.29 -6.99 -6.01
C GLN A 27 -9.20 -8.20 -6.96
N LEU A 28 -10.04 -8.24 -8.00
CA LEU A 28 -10.00 -9.30 -9.01
C LEU A 28 -8.66 -9.33 -9.77
N HIS A 29 -8.06 -8.17 -10.01
CA HIS A 29 -6.75 -8.08 -10.65
C HIS A 29 -5.64 -8.59 -9.72
N LEU A 30 -5.66 -8.19 -8.45
CA LEU A 30 -4.68 -8.64 -7.44
C LEU A 30 -4.70 -10.16 -7.27
N GLU A 31 -5.88 -10.79 -7.28
CA GLU A 31 -6.02 -12.26 -7.22
C GLU A 31 -5.40 -12.98 -8.44
N GLY A 32 -5.35 -12.30 -9.59
CA GLY A 32 -4.81 -12.83 -10.84
C GLY A 32 -3.39 -12.39 -11.19
N CYS A 33 -2.80 -11.46 -10.43
CA CYS A 33 -1.52 -10.82 -10.76
C CYS A 33 -0.59 -10.76 -9.52
N PRO A 34 0.36 -11.71 -9.40
CA PRO A 34 1.29 -11.77 -8.27
C PRO A 34 2.14 -10.50 -8.10
N ASP A 35 2.51 -9.86 -9.20
CA ASP A 35 3.35 -8.65 -9.20
C ASP A 35 2.62 -7.47 -8.55
N CYS A 36 1.35 -7.24 -8.92
CA CYS A 36 0.52 -6.23 -8.29
C CYS A 36 0.14 -6.59 -6.84
N MET A 37 -0.01 -7.88 -6.53
CA MET A 37 -0.23 -8.37 -5.17
C MET A 37 0.95 -8.01 -4.25
N GLU A 38 2.19 -8.19 -4.69
CA GLU A 38 3.38 -7.82 -3.92
C GLU A 38 3.42 -6.31 -3.64
N HIS A 39 3.09 -5.49 -4.63
CA HIS A 39 2.99 -4.04 -4.47
C HIS A 39 1.90 -3.64 -3.46
N TYR A 40 0.74 -4.29 -3.50
CA TYR A 40 -0.35 -4.08 -2.56
C TYR A 40 0.08 -4.41 -1.12
N GLU A 41 0.68 -5.60 -0.92
CA GLU A 41 1.15 -6.04 0.39
C GLU A 41 2.20 -5.09 0.97
N PHE A 42 3.09 -4.57 0.13
CA PHE A 42 4.06 -3.56 0.53
C PHE A 42 3.38 -2.28 1.02
N GLN A 43 2.43 -1.72 0.26
CA GLN A 43 1.71 -0.51 0.64
C GLN A 43 0.87 -0.69 1.92
N GLU A 44 0.14 -1.81 2.05
CA GLU A 44 -0.59 -2.17 3.28
C GLU A 44 0.34 -2.27 4.48
N HIS A 45 1.51 -2.91 4.32
CA HIS A 45 2.49 -3.05 5.39
C HIS A 45 3.04 -1.69 5.80
N LEU A 46 3.43 -0.85 4.83
CA LEU A 46 3.89 0.51 5.10
C LEU A 46 2.84 1.32 5.87
N LYS A 47 1.59 1.29 5.41
CA LYS A 47 0.50 2.00 6.08
C LYS A 47 0.29 1.51 7.50
N ARG A 48 0.35 0.19 7.74
CA ARG A 48 0.26 -0.39 9.08
C ARG A 48 1.40 0.09 9.98
N VAL A 49 2.62 0.12 9.48
CA VAL A 49 3.77 0.57 10.28
C VAL A 49 3.72 2.07 10.53
N VAL A 50 3.32 2.89 9.56
CA VAL A 50 3.12 4.33 9.76
C VAL A 50 2.06 4.57 10.84
N LYS A 51 0.91 3.89 10.75
CA LYS A 51 -0.15 4.00 11.76
C LYS A 51 0.35 3.59 13.15
N HIS A 52 1.03 2.44 13.25
CA HIS A 52 1.62 1.98 14.51
C HIS A 52 2.70 2.94 15.06
N SER A 53 3.45 3.60 14.18
CA SER A 53 4.48 4.59 14.54
C SER A 53 3.91 5.96 14.91
N CYS A 54 2.66 6.24 14.56
CA CYS A 54 1.93 7.45 14.95
C CYS A 54 1.07 7.23 16.21
N ASP A 55 0.53 6.03 16.41
CA ASP A 55 -0.19 5.63 17.63
C ASP A 55 0.75 5.41 18.84
N CYS A 56 2.02 5.11 18.58
CA CYS A 56 3.06 4.99 19.59
C CYS A 56 4.11 6.07 19.32
N ASP A 57 4.26 7.05 20.19
CA ASP A 57 5.18 8.22 20.13
C ASP A 57 6.70 7.84 20.09
N THR A 58 7.03 6.67 19.55
CA THR A 58 8.36 6.08 19.56
C THR A 58 8.56 5.23 18.31
N ALA A 59 8.46 5.86 17.14
CA ALA A 59 8.93 5.24 15.90
C ALA A 59 10.41 4.80 16.09
N PRO A 60 10.74 3.50 15.99
CA PRO A 60 12.10 3.02 16.23
C PRO A 60 13.09 3.68 15.27
N LYS A 61 14.23 4.15 15.79
CA LYS A 61 15.22 4.93 15.02
C LYS A 61 15.66 4.21 13.73
N ALA A 62 15.78 2.89 13.78
CA ALA A 62 16.12 2.06 12.62
C ALA A 62 15.07 2.14 11.48
N PHE A 63 13.80 2.38 11.80
CA PHE A 63 12.74 2.56 10.81
C PHE A 63 12.83 3.93 10.12
N ARG A 64 13.19 4.98 10.87
CA ARG A 64 13.44 6.33 10.32
C ARG A 64 14.62 6.36 9.36
N ASP A 65 15.71 5.67 9.69
CA ASP A 65 16.90 5.58 8.82
C ASP A 65 16.58 4.85 7.51
N LYS A 66 15.78 3.78 7.56
CA LYS A 66 15.38 3.03 6.35
C LYS A 66 14.44 3.83 5.44
N LEU A 67 13.49 4.56 6.02
CA LEU A 67 12.61 5.47 5.25
C LEU A 67 13.40 6.62 4.58
N ARG A 68 14.41 7.17 5.25
CA ARG A 68 15.29 8.20 4.64
C ARG A 68 16.08 7.69 3.45
N GLN A 69 16.48 6.43 3.44
CA GLN A 69 17.18 5.86 2.29
C GLN A 69 16.26 5.58 1.10
N ILE A 70 14.97 5.31 1.34
CA ILE A 70 14.00 4.99 0.27
C ILE A 70 13.39 6.26 -0.32
N LEU A 71 13.31 7.35 0.45
CA LEU A 71 12.72 8.63 0.05
C LEU A 71 13.76 9.67 -0.44
N SER A 72 15.01 9.28 -0.68
CA SER A 72 16.08 10.17 -1.16
C SER A 72 16.52 9.86 -2.58
#